data_AF-D8QMT2-F1
#
_entry.id   AF-D8QMT2-F1
#
_cell.length_a   1.000
_cell.length_b   1.000
_cell.length_c   1.000
_cell.angle_alpha   90.00
_cell.angle_beta   90.00
_cell.angle_gamma   90.00
#
_symmetry.space_group_name_H-M   'P 1'
#
loop_
_entity.id
_entity.type
_entity.pdbx_description
1 polymer ?
#
loop_
_entity_poly.entity_id
_entity_poly.type
_entity_poly.pdbx_seq_one_letter_code
_entity_poly.pdbx_strand_id
1 'polypeptide(L)'
;MKVFWPLPVVGGLSVVSKSPAIRGPVDPQKTETLKFSSIEDYNTFQEKLSTQGWTLATKVGVSLGKLTMKLQGDYSEEEKEKHKKEMHKKVRTVIVTESLYVPMKCFQIPQLQMTLTDEAKADARRVTSATEATTFLEKYSSHVYAGLYHVGGVLFREVNVTSSHETNACLLMRRGLCKLEISGEVSYSSPFFDGKAEGTFSQFSDTESYEFANSSLQFETSKVTVRVWGATSVEAKDEFLKKLDADHAAWAFIDKDIDQLKDLVGIWELMAIDRDLKKPALEICKQWHTTSSGEVAELASSKTDEDKNRSKWLKSLLDRGKAFQDAIQKEINQSNSGTGDNKPK
;
A
#
# COMPACT_ATOMS: atom_id res chain seq x y z
N MET A 1 -9.15 -13.52 -14.50
CA MET A 1 -7.69 -13.41 -14.35
C MET A 1 -7.44 -12.40 -13.24
N LYS A 2 -7.16 -12.86 -12.02
CA LYS A 2 -7.07 -12.01 -10.83
C LYS A 2 -5.65 -11.44 -10.73
N VAL A 3 -5.57 -10.12 -10.66
CA VAL A 3 -4.33 -9.35 -10.58
C VAL A 3 -3.72 -9.57 -9.19
N PHE A 4 -2.60 -10.30 -9.11
CA PHE A 4 -1.79 -10.40 -7.89
C PHE A 4 -0.89 -9.17 -7.81
N TRP A 5 -1.37 -8.11 -7.18
CA TRP A 5 -0.52 -7.22 -6.38
C TRP A 5 -0.37 -7.84 -4.98
N PRO A 6 0.57 -7.41 -4.11
CA PRO A 6 0.60 -7.89 -2.73
C PRO A 6 -0.70 -7.42 -2.05
N LEU A 7 -1.71 -8.26 -2.15
CA LEU A 7 -2.99 -8.19 -1.47
C LEU A 7 -2.86 -8.92 -0.13
N PRO A 8 -3.77 -8.63 0.79
CA PRO A 8 -3.47 -8.33 2.17
C PRO A 8 -3.08 -9.58 2.94
N VAL A 9 -2.22 -9.41 3.94
CA VAL A 9 -2.04 -10.40 4.99
C VAL A 9 -3.34 -10.45 5.78
N VAL A 10 -4.27 -11.30 5.34
CA VAL A 10 -5.40 -11.77 6.15
C VAL A 10 -5.03 -13.18 6.62
N GLY A 11 -4.50 -13.25 7.83
CA GLY A 11 -4.43 -14.47 8.63
C GLY A 11 -3.32 -15.47 8.25
N GLY A 12 -2.26 -15.51 9.07
CA GLY A 12 -1.43 -16.72 9.19
C GLY A 12 0.00 -16.50 9.67
N LEU A 13 0.60 -15.34 9.40
CA LEU A 13 1.96 -15.02 9.83
C LEU A 13 1.97 -13.94 10.90
N SER A 14 1.89 -14.38 12.15
CA SER A 14 2.39 -13.58 13.27
C SER A 14 3.91 -13.78 13.32
N VAL A 15 4.66 -12.83 12.75
CA VAL A 15 6.10 -12.77 12.96
C VAL A 15 6.33 -12.24 14.38
N VAL A 16 6.67 -13.14 15.30
CA VAL A 16 6.93 -12.78 16.70
C VAL A 16 8.35 -12.22 16.81
N SER A 17 8.49 -10.89 16.94
CA SER A 17 9.76 -10.26 17.32
C SER A 17 9.90 -10.25 18.84
N LYS A 18 11.12 -10.51 19.33
CA LYS A 18 11.46 -10.41 20.76
C LYS A 18 11.58 -8.96 21.26
N SER A 19 11.80 -7.99 20.37
CA SER A 19 11.85 -6.55 20.68
C SER A 19 12.01 -5.70 19.41
N PRO A 20 10.95 -5.15 18.82
CA PRO A 20 11.09 -4.26 17.67
C PRO A 20 11.81 -2.98 18.09
N ALA A 21 12.71 -2.48 17.23
CA ALA A 21 13.37 -1.20 17.46
C ALA A 21 12.40 -0.06 17.15
N ILE A 22 11.77 0.51 18.18
CA ILE A 22 10.85 1.65 18.06
C ILE A 22 11.66 2.94 18.07
N ARG A 23 11.37 3.84 17.12
CA ARG A 23 12.03 5.13 16.97
C ARG A 23 11.00 6.25 16.82
N GLY A 24 11.46 7.50 16.96
CA GLY A 24 10.67 8.67 16.59
C GLY A 24 10.29 8.65 15.10
N PRO A 25 9.34 9.50 14.67
CA PRO A 25 8.92 9.55 13.28
C PRO A 25 10.11 9.98 12.40
N VAL A 26 10.33 9.23 11.32
CA VAL A 26 11.38 9.55 10.33
C VAL A 26 10.85 10.56 9.31
N ASP A 27 9.57 10.49 9.00
CA ASP A 27 8.91 11.45 8.13
C ASP A 27 8.31 12.61 8.93
N PRO A 28 8.33 13.83 8.40
CA PRO A 28 7.59 14.94 9.00
C PRO A 28 6.09 14.76 8.79
N GLN A 29 5.31 15.39 9.67
CA GLN A 29 3.91 15.66 9.38
C GLN A 29 3.80 16.41 8.05
N LYS A 30 2.88 15.97 7.19
CA LYS A 30 2.67 16.57 5.87
C LYS A 30 1.18 16.76 5.59
N THR A 31 0.89 17.84 4.89
CA THR A 31 -0.44 18.12 4.35
C THR A 31 -0.35 18.09 2.84
N GLU A 32 -1.19 17.28 2.21
CA GLU A 32 -1.23 17.13 0.76
C GLU A 32 -2.66 17.27 0.24
N THR A 33 -2.78 17.85 -0.94
CA THR A 33 -4.03 17.87 -1.71
C THR A 33 -3.93 16.84 -2.83
N LEU A 34 -4.80 15.84 -2.79
CA LEU A 34 -4.96 14.80 -3.79
C LEU A 34 -6.20 15.10 -4.65
N LYS A 35 -6.13 14.79 -5.94
CA LYS A 35 -7.19 15.11 -6.91
C LYS A 35 -7.38 13.94 -7.87
N PHE A 36 -8.64 13.59 -8.10
CA PHE A 36 -9.01 12.41 -8.88
C PHE A 36 -10.00 12.82 -9.98
N SER A 37 -9.80 12.35 -11.23
CA SER A 37 -10.76 12.58 -12.33
C SER A 37 -11.98 11.67 -12.30
N SER A 38 -11.97 10.65 -11.45
CA SER A 38 -13.00 9.62 -11.43
C SER A 38 -13.12 9.03 -10.03
N ILE A 39 -14.25 8.39 -9.77
CA ILE A 39 -14.52 7.69 -8.51
C ILE A 39 -13.67 6.40 -8.47
N GLU A 40 -13.43 5.79 -9.63
CA GLU A 40 -12.63 4.57 -9.78
C GLU A 40 -11.18 4.78 -9.35
N ASP A 41 -10.57 5.90 -9.74
CA ASP A 41 -9.19 6.24 -9.35
C ASP A 41 -9.10 6.50 -7.84
N TYR A 42 -10.11 7.18 -7.29
CA TYR A 42 -10.20 7.45 -5.87
C TYR A 42 -10.41 6.16 -5.06
N ASN A 43 -11.29 5.25 -5.50
CA ASN A 43 -11.47 3.96 -4.85
C ASN A 43 -10.19 3.12 -4.90
N THR A 44 -9.48 3.15 -6.03
CA THR A 44 -8.17 2.49 -6.18
C THR A 44 -7.14 3.06 -5.21
N PHE A 45 -7.13 4.38 -5.01
CA PHE A 45 -6.31 5.04 -4.01
C PHE A 45 -6.65 4.55 -2.60
N GLN A 46 -7.94 4.53 -2.23
CA GLN A 46 -8.38 4.09 -0.91
C GLN A 46 -8.01 2.63 -0.62
N GLU A 47 -8.22 1.75 -1.60
CA GLU A 47 -7.84 0.33 -1.49
C GLU A 47 -6.32 0.18 -1.28
N LYS A 48 -5.51 0.93 -2.01
CA LYS A 48 -4.04 0.88 -1.84
C LYS A 48 -3.59 1.49 -0.53
N LEU A 49 -4.25 2.54 -0.08
CA LEU A 49 -3.94 3.15 1.21
C LEU A 49 -4.20 2.18 2.36
N SER A 50 -5.34 1.47 2.33
CA SER A 50 -5.68 0.51 3.37
C SER A 50 -4.82 -0.75 3.36
N THR A 51 -4.39 -1.20 2.17
CA THR A 51 -3.63 -2.46 2.04
C THR A 51 -2.11 -2.28 2.05
N GLN A 52 -1.61 -1.17 1.51
CA GLN A 52 -0.19 -0.95 1.20
C GLN A 52 0.41 0.29 1.87
N GLY A 53 -0.42 1.21 2.37
CA GLY A 53 0.04 2.42 3.05
C GLY A 53 0.17 3.65 2.13
N TRP A 54 0.45 4.79 2.75
CA TRP A 54 0.42 6.12 2.13
C TRP A 54 1.34 6.27 0.91
N THR A 55 2.59 5.83 1.00
CA THR A 55 3.59 6.04 -0.05
C THR A 55 3.22 5.31 -1.34
N LEU A 56 2.74 4.08 -1.25
CA LEU A 56 2.27 3.33 -2.43
C LEU A 56 0.93 3.86 -2.96
N ALA A 57 0.00 4.20 -2.08
CA ALA A 57 -1.29 4.74 -2.48
C ALA A 57 -1.14 6.02 -3.29
N THR A 58 -0.30 6.96 -2.85
CA THR A 58 -0.08 8.23 -3.55
C THR A 58 0.65 8.08 -4.89
N LYS A 59 1.39 6.98 -5.11
CA LYS A 59 2.03 6.70 -6.41
C LYS A 59 1.06 6.22 -7.47
N VAL A 60 0.06 5.42 -7.08
CA VAL A 60 -0.82 4.74 -8.05
C VAL A 60 -2.22 5.34 -8.12
N GLY A 61 -2.69 5.93 -7.03
CA GLY A 61 -4.05 6.45 -6.93
C GLY A 61 -4.32 7.73 -7.72
N VAL A 62 -3.31 8.41 -8.27
CA VAL A 62 -3.46 9.79 -8.74
C VAL A 62 -3.60 9.85 -10.26
N SER A 63 -4.82 10.03 -10.75
CA SER A 63 -5.15 10.03 -12.18
C SER A 63 -5.13 11.40 -12.88
N LEU A 64 -4.96 12.47 -12.11
CA LEU A 64 -4.84 13.85 -12.59
C LEU A 64 -3.59 14.56 -12.05
N GLY A 65 -2.50 13.79 -11.94
CA GLY A 65 -1.22 14.29 -11.45
C GLY A 65 -1.27 14.71 -9.97
N LYS A 66 -0.12 14.71 -9.31
CA LYS A 66 0.03 15.28 -7.97
C LYS A 66 -0.04 16.80 -8.09
N LEU A 67 -1.24 17.34 -8.27
CA LEU A 67 -1.47 18.78 -8.40
C LEU A 67 -1.39 19.41 -7.01
N THR A 68 -0.18 19.37 -6.43
CA THR A 68 0.22 20.34 -5.42
C THR A 68 0.16 21.68 -6.13
N MET A 69 -0.93 22.43 -5.97
CA MET A 69 -0.88 23.87 -6.24
C MET A 69 0.04 24.45 -5.16
N LYS A 70 1.35 24.31 -5.33
CA LYS A 70 2.26 25.26 -4.74
C LYS A 70 1.97 26.55 -5.47
N LEU A 71 1.32 27.49 -4.77
CA LEU A 71 1.10 28.85 -5.27
C LEU A 71 2.41 29.55 -5.69
N GLN A 72 3.57 28.98 -5.35
CA GLN A 72 4.91 29.30 -5.87
C GLN A 72 5.78 28.02 -5.80
N GLY A 73 6.16 27.46 -6.94
CA GLY A 73 7.14 26.37 -6.97
C GLY A 73 7.51 25.99 -8.40
N ASP A 74 8.81 25.90 -8.69
CA ASP A 74 9.33 25.54 -10.00
C ASP A 74 9.06 24.07 -10.31
N TYR A 75 8.23 23.83 -11.33
CA TYR A 75 8.06 22.50 -11.96
C TYR A 75 9.15 22.26 -13.01
N SER A 76 9.51 21.00 -13.25
CA SER A 76 10.28 20.64 -14.44
C SER A 76 9.46 20.83 -15.72
N GLU A 77 10.11 21.02 -16.88
CA GLU A 77 9.42 21.29 -18.15
C GLU A 77 8.49 20.15 -18.60
N GLU A 78 8.85 18.89 -18.34
CA GLU A 78 7.99 17.72 -18.60
C GLU A 78 6.73 17.72 -17.72
N GLU A 79 6.85 18.12 -16.45
CA GLU A 79 5.70 18.27 -15.54
C GLU A 79 4.79 19.41 -15.98
N LYS A 80 5.35 20.53 -16.48
CA LYS A 80 4.56 21.66 -17.00
C LYS A 80 3.74 21.27 -18.24
N GLU A 81 4.31 20.49 -19.15
CA GLU A 81 3.63 20.10 -20.38
C GLU A 81 2.53 19.05 -20.14
N LYS A 82 2.79 18.08 -19.24
CA LYS A 82 1.79 17.13 -18.76
C LYS A 82 0.67 17.83 -17.98
N HIS A 83 1.03 18.79 -17.12
CA HIS A 83 0.11 19.67 -16.41
C HIS A 83 -0.80 20.45 -17.37
N LYS A 84 -0.25 21.03 -18.45
CA LYS A 84 -1.05 21.74 -19.46
C LYS A 84 -2.07 20.83 -20.16
N LYS A 85 -1.71 19.57 -20.47
CA LYS A 85 -2.63 18.60 -21.08
C LYS A 85 -3.71 18.13 -20.11
N GLU A 86 -3.35 17.84 -18.85
CA GLU A 86 -4.27 17.40 -17.80
C GLU A 86 -5.23 18.53 -17.38
N MET A 87 -4.77 19.79 -17.39
CA MET A 87 -5.61 20.97 -17.10
C MET A 87 -6.73 21.20 -18.14
N HIS A 88 -6.61 20.67 -19.36
CA HIS A 88 -7.63 20.77 -20.39
C HIS A 88 -8.51 19.52 -20.52
N LYS A 89 -8.30 18.51 -19.67
CA LYS A 89 -9.14 17.31 -19.65
C LYS A 89 -10.58 17.71 -19.33
N LYS A 90 -11.50 17.28 -20.18
CA LYS A 90 -12.93 17.39 -19.93
C LYS A 90 -13.36 16.21 -19.09
N VAL A 91 -13.93 16.48 -17.92
CA VAL A 91 -14.44 15.46 -17.00
C VAL A 91 -15.77 15.94 -16.44
N ARG A 92 -16.59 14.98 -16.00
CA ARG A 92 -17.87 15.28 -15.36
C ARG A 92 -17.75 15.43 -13.85
N THR A 93 -16.80 14.72 -13.25
CA THR A 93 -16.65 14.60 -11.80
C THR A 93 -15.20 14.74 -11.41
N VAL A 94 -14.95 15.40 -10.28
CA VAL A 94 -13.64 15.45 -9.63
C VAL A 94 -13.83 15.24 -8.14
N ILE A 95 -12.96 14.43 -7.55
CA ILE A 95 -12.84 14.33 -6.09
C ILE A 95 -11.60 15.10 -5.68
N VAL A 96 -11.77 16.03 -4.75
CA VAL A 96 -10.68 16.81 -4.15
C VAL A 96 -10.55 16.38 -2.69
N THR A 97 -9.36 15.94 -2.31
CA THR A 97 -9.07 15.42 -0.98
C THR A 97 -7.89 16.19 -0.38
N GLU A 98 -8.13 16.93 0.69
CA GLU A 98 -7.07 17.35 1.59
C GLU A 98 -6.74 16.23 2.57
N SER A 99 -5.46 16.04 2.82
CA SER A 99 -4.97 15.00 3.71
C SER A 99 -3.96 15.56 4.69
N LEU A 100 -3.99 15.05 5.90
CA LEU A 100 -3.05 15.34 6.96
C LEU A 100 -2.46 14.02 7.44
N TYR A 101 -1.21 13.76 7.05
CA TYR A 101 -0.44 12.60 7.46
C TYR A 101 0.38 12.93 8.71
N VAL A 102 0.15 12.20 9.80
CA VAL A 102 0.72 12.45 11.12
C VAL A 102 1.44 11.18 11.61
N PRO A 103 2.74 11.02 11.29
CA PRO A 103 3.53 9.92 11.80
C PRO A 103 3.89 10.18 13.26
N MET A 104 3.61 9.21 14.13
CA MET A 104 3.90 9.30 15.56
C MET A 104 5.16 8.53 15.93
N LYS A 105 5.30 7.32 15.38
CA LYS A 105 6.47 6.46 15.56
C LYS A 105 6.75 5.68 14.28
N CYS A 106 7.94 5.11 14.24
CA CYS A 106 8.24 4.05 13.30
C CYS A 106 8.91 2.90 14.03
N PHE A 107 8.81 1.71 13.43
CA PHE A 107 9.55 0.56 13.91
C PHE A 107 9.96 -0.32 12.75
N GLN A 108 10.95 -1.15 13.01
CA GLN A 108 11.45 -2.16 12.10
C GLN A 108 11.50 -3.49 12.83
N ILE A 109 11.13 -4.55 12.12
CA ILE A 109 11.40 -5.93 12.55
C ILE A 109 12.54 -6.43 11.66
N PRO A 110 13.79 -6.51 12.17
CA PRO A 110 14.90 -7.03 11.39
C PRO A 110 14.66 -8.49 10.99
N GLN A 111 15.08 -8.88 9.79
CA GLN A 111 14.96 -10.26 9.28
C GLN A 111 15.47 -11.31 10.29
N LEU A 112 16.59 -11.04 10.96
CA LEU A 112 17.20 -11.94 11.94
C LEU A 112 16.34 -12.17 13.20
N GLN A 113 15.37 -11.31 13.46
CA GLN A 113 14.42 -11.44 14.57
C GLN A 113 13.07 -12.03 14.11
N MET A 114 12.89 -12.24 12.81
CA MET A 114 11.66 -12.81 12.27
C MET A 114 11.66 -14.33 12.40
N THR A 115 10.57 -14.87 12.92
CA THR A 115 10.33 -16.31 12.97
C THR A 115 8.95 -16.64 12.44
N LEU A 116 8.83 -17.76 11.74
CA LEU A 116 7.55 -18.33 11.37
C LEU A 116 6.76 -18.75 12.62
N THR A 117 5.43 -18.63 12.56
CA THR A 117 4.52 -19.20 13.55
C THR A 117 4.63 -20.73 13.57
N ASP A 118 4.29 -21.35 14.69
CA ASP A 118 4.28 -22.82 14.79
C ASP A 118 3.34 -23.47 13.76
N GLU A 119 2.22 -22.81 13.46
CA GLU A 119 1.29 -23.21 12.39
C GLU A 119 1.97 -23.17 11.01
N ALA A 120 2.62 -22.04 10.67
CA ALA A 120 3.32 -21.93 9.40
C ALA A 120 4.48 -22.93 9.29
N LYS A 121 5.19 -23.23 10.39
CA LYS A 121 6.20 -24.28 10.42
C LYS A 121 5.59 -25.66 10.20
N ALA A 122 4.47 -25.97 10.84
CA ALA A 122 3.77 -27.25 10.66
C ALA A 122 3.27 -27.42 9.22
N ASP A 123 2.78 -26.36 8.59
CA ASP A 123 2.33 -26.35 7.20
C ASP A 123 3.50 -26.50 6.23
N ALA A 124 4.58 -25.77 6.47
CA ALA A 124 5.81 -25.86 5.70
C ALA A 124 6.37 -27.29 5.67
N ARG A 125 6.37 -28.02 6.79
CA ARG A 125 6.85 -29.41 6.85
C ARG A 125 6.09 -30.36 5.93
N ARG A 126 4.84 -30.03 5.58
CA ARG A 126 4.01 -30.84 4.69
C ARG A 126 4.27 -30.54 3.21
N VAL A 127 5.06 -29.53 2.90
CA VAL A 127 5.35 -29.17 1.51
C VAL A 127 6.41 -30.10 0.93
N THR A 128 5.95 -30.97 0.02
CA THR A 128 6.77 -31.95 -0.72
C THR A 128 6.59 -31.85 -2.23
N SER A 129 5.66 -31.02 -2.70
CA SER A 129 5.29 -30.87 -4.10
C SER A 129 4.94 -29.43 -4.48
N ALA A 130 4.96 -29.14 -5.77
CA ALA A 130 4.54 -27.86 -6.36
C ALA A 130 3.10 -27.45 -5.96
N THR A 131 2.18 -28.41 -5.85
CA THR A 131 0.79 -28.15 -5.45
C THR A 131 0.71 -27.68 -4.01
N GLU A 132 1.39 -28.37 -3.09
CA GLU A 132 1.44 -27.98 -1.68
C GLU A 132 2.18 -26.65 -1.47
N ALA A 133 3.24 -26.41 -2.25
CA ALA A 133 3.94 -25.13 -2.27
C ALA A 133 3.04 -23.99 -2.72
N THR A 134 2.16 -24.23 -3.71
CA THR A 134 1.17 -23.24 -4.17
C THR A 134 0.18 -22.93 -3.06
N THR A 135 -0.41 -23.95 -2.43
CA THR A 135 -1.33 -23.76 -1.30
C THR A 135 -0.67 -23.03 -0.13
N PHE A 136 0.61 -23.32 0.15
CA PHE A 136 1.37 -22.61 1.17
C PHE A 136 1.51 -21.12 0.83
N LEU A 137 1.91 -20.80 -0.41
CA LEU A 137 2.07 -19.41 -0.88
C LEU A 137 0.74 -18.64 -0.91
N GLU A 138 -0.36 -19.31 -1.24
CA GLU A 138 -1.71 -18.71 -1.20
C GLU A 138 -2.13 -18.36 0.24
N LYS A 139 -1.79 -19.22 1.21
CA LYS A 139 -2.12 -19.00 2.62
C LYS A 139 -1.23 -17.95 3.29
N TYR A 140 0.06 -17.94 2.99
CA TYR A 140 1.07 -17.20 3.75
C TYR A 140 1.74 -16.06 2.98
N SER A 141 1.46 -15.91 1.69
CA SER A 141 2.19 -15.03 0.76
C SER A 141 3.63 -15.50 0.50
N SER A 142 4.28 -14.85 -0.46
CA SER A 142 5.64 -15.16 -0.89
C SER A 142 6.71 -14.39 -0.11
N HIS A 143 6.37 -13.18 0.36
CA HIS A 143 7.31 -12.27 1.00
C HIS A 143 6.72 -11.61 2.23
N VAL A 144 7.60 -11.27 3.17
CA VAL A 144 7.32 -10.37 4.29
C VAL A 144 8.18 -9.12 4.16
N TYR A 145 7.70 -8.00 4.72
CA TYR A 145 8.43 -6.74 4.69
C TYR A 145 9.23 -6.57 5.99
N ALA A 146 10.52 -6.31 5.86
CA ALA A 146 11.50 -6.15 6.94
C ALA A 146 12.02 -4.71 7.05
N GLY A 147 11.48 -3.79 6.28
CA GLY A 147 11.84 -2.37 6.29
C GLY A 147 11.09 -1.59 7.37
N LEU A 148 11.01 -0.28 7.16
CA LEU A 148 10.41 0.63 8.13
C LEU A 148 8.88 0.68 8.02
N TYR A 149 8.21 0.46 9.14
CA TYR A 149 6.77 0.64 9.31
C TYR A 149 6.52 1.97 10.01
N HIS A 150 5.52 2.72 9.54
CA HIS A 150 5.11 3.99 10.14
C HIS A 150 3.74 3.82 10.79
N VAL A 151 3.62 4.31 12.03
CA VAL A 151 2.38 4.29 12.79
C VAL A 151 2.01 5.70 13.24
N GLY A 152 0.71 5.98 13.27
CA GLY A 152 0.16 7.28 13.62
C GLY A 152 -1.26 7.40 13.11
N GLY A 153 -1.58 8.51 12.46
CA GLY A 153 -2.89 8.66 11.81
C GLY A 153 -2.85 9.48 10.53
N VAL A 154 -3.92 9.34 9.75
CA VAL A 154 -4.17 10.14 8.56
C VAL A 154 -5.58 10.68 8.59
N LEU A 155 -5.73 12.00 8.50
CA LEU A 155 -7.03 12.66 8.41
C LEU A 155 -7.26 13.13 6.97
N PHE A 156 -8.47 12.91 6.47
CA PHE A 156 -8.91 13.28 5.14
C PHE A 156 -10.09 14.24 5.23
N ARG A 157 -10.08 15.30 4.42
CA ARG A 157 -11.23 16.16 4.13
C ARG A 157 -11.48 16.09 2.63
N GLU A 158 -12.68 15.70 2.26
CA GLU A 158 -12.99 15.31 0.89
C GLU A 158 -14.22 16.01 0.40
N VAL A 159 -14.20 16.39 -0.87
CA VAL A 159 -15.38 16.90 -1.56
C VAL A 159 -15.45 16.34 -2.97
N ASN A 160 -16.64 15.90 -3.34
CA ASN A 160 -16.96 15.49 -4.69
C ASN A 160 -17.65 16.65 -5.41
N VAL A 161 -17.14 17.02 -6.58
CA VAL A 161 -17.72 18.05 -7.44
C VAL A 161 -18.13 17.39 -8.75
N THR A 162 -19.42 17.44 -9.05
CA THR A 162 -19.99 16.90 -10.30
C THR A 162 -20.63 18.03 -11.10
N SER A 163 -20.47 18.01 -12.41
CA SER A 163 -21.12 18.93 -13.34
C SER A 163 -22.20 18.20 -14.15
N SER A 164 -23.23 18.94 -14.57
CA SER A 164 -24.28 18.41 -15.45
C SER A 164 -23.74 17.91 -16.79
N HIS A 165 -22.66 18.53 -17.28
CA HIS A 165 -21.95 18.17 -18.51
C HIS A 165 -20.45 18.04 -18.29
N GLU A 166 -19.75 17.33 -19.20
CA GLU A 166 -18.29 17.33 -19.20
C GLU A 166 -17.74 18.74 -19.35
N THR A 167 -16.88 19.13 -18.41
CA THR A 167 -16.30 20.47 -18.33
C THR A 167 -14.84 20.38 -17.94
N ASN A 168 -14.14 21.51 -17.96
CA ASN A 168 -12.73 21.56 -17.64
C ASN A 168 -12.48 21.10 -16.19
N ALA A 169 -11.64 20.07 -16.01
CA ALA A 169 -11.31 19.52 -14.70
C ALA A 169 -10.79 20.56 -13.71
N CYS A 170 -10.04 21.58 -14.16
CA CYS A 170 -9.54 22.64 -13.29
C CYS A 170 -10.64 23.48 -12.66
N LEU A 171 -11.74 23.70 -13.38
CA LEU A 171 -12.89 24.45 -12.84
C LEU A 171 -13.55 23.66 -11.70
N LEU A 172 -13.72 22.34 -11.89
CA LEU A 172 -14.23 21.45 -10.85
C LEU A 172 -13.29 21.38 -9.65
N MET A 173 -11.98 21.25 -9.89
CA MET A 173 -10.96 21.25 -8.83
C MET A 173 -10.97 22.53 -8.02
N ARG A 174 -10.96 23.70 -8.69
CA ARG A 174 -10.95 25.00 -8.01
C ARG A 174 -12.20 25.15 -7.14
N ARG A 175 -13.36 24.71 -7.65
CA ARG A 175 -14.61 24.71 -6.88
C ARG A 175 -14.53 23.81 -5.65
N GLY A 176 -13.97 22.61 -5.78
CA GLY A 176 -13.73 21.69 -4.66
C GLY A 176 -12.79 22.29 -3.62
N LEU A 177 -11.68 22.88 -4.05
CA LEU A 177 -10.72 23.56 -3.15
C LEU A 177 -11.38 24.70 -2.37
N CYS A 178 -12.12 25.58 -3.05
CA CYS A 178 -12.83 26.66 -2.37
C CYS A 178 -13.86 26.12 -1.36
N LYS A 179 -14.53 24.99 -1.65
CA LYS A 179 -15.46 24.37 -0.69
C LYS A 179 -14.72 23.84 0.54
N LEU A 180 -13.54 23.24 0.37
CA LEU A 180 -12.69 22.79 1.47
C LEU A 180 -12.17 23.97 2.31
N GLU A 181 -11.81 25.09 1.69
CA GLU A 181 -11.35 26.32 2.38
C GLU A 181 -12.47 27.00 3.18
N ILE A 182 -13.68 27.09 2.62
CA ILE A 182 -14.82 27.78 3.23
C ILE A 182 -15.50 26.94 4.34
N SER A 183 -15.47 25.61 4.22
CA SER A 183 -16.07 24.68 5.20
C SER A 183 -15.18 24.53 6.45
N GLY A 184 -15.00 25.62 7.20
CA GLY A 184 -14.38 25.59 8.54
C GLY A 184 -15.21 24.81 9.58
N GLU A 185 -16.49 24.57 9.30
CA GLU A 185 -17.38 23.69 10.04
C GLU A 185 -17.70 22.47 9.16
N VAL A 186 -17.45 21.26 9.68
CA VAL A 186 -17.63 20.00 8.95
C VAL A 186 -18.77 19.23 9.60
N SER A 187 -19.68 18.69 8.79
CA SER A 187 -20.68 17.72 9.25
C SER A 187 -20.04 16.34 9.44
N TYR A 188 -20.17 15.81 10.65
CA TYR A 188 -19.65 14.51 11.06
C TYR A 188 -20.76 13.46 11.00
N SER A 189 -20.55 12.36 10.29
CA SER A 189 -21.46 11.23 10.37
C SER A 189 -20.72 9.90 10.08
N SER A 190 -21.15 8.82 10.74
CA SER A 190 -20.57 7.46 10.71
C SER A 190 -21.60 6.36 10.38
N PRO A 191 -21.28 5.40 9.48
CA PRO A 191 -21.77 4.05 9.61
C PRO A 191 -20.58 3.11 9.76
N PHE A 192 -20.73 2.17 10.69
CA PHE A 192 -19.91 0.99 10.81
C PHE A 192 -19.74 0.24 9.49
N PHE A 193 -18.54 -0.29 9.26
CA PHE A 193 -18.37 -1.51 8.45
C PHE A 193 -17.45 -2.48 9.18
N ASP A 194 -18.03 -3.63 9.55
CA ASP A 194 -17.42 -4.76 10.24
C ASP A 194 -16.62 -5.62 9.25
N GLY A 195 -15.46 -6.15 9.66
CA GLY A 195 -14.78 -7.22 8.93
C GLY A 195 -13.26 -7.14 8.72
N LYS A 196 -12.48 -7.02 9.81
CA LYS A 196 -11.13 -7.61 9.99
C LYS A 196 -10.00 -7.29 8.96
N ALA A 197 -9.30 -6.17 9.16
CA ALA A 197 -7.83 -6.06 9.35
C ALA A 197 -7.41 -4.58 9.22
N GLU A 198 -6.92 -4.01 10.32
CA GLU A 198 -6.24 -2.71 10.55
C GLU A 198 -6.60 -1.50 9.66
N GLY A 199 -7.47 -0.65 10.23
CA GLY A 199 -7.78 0.71 9.80
C GLY A 199 -9.19 0.83 9.21
N THR A 200 -10.09 1.49 9.94
CA THR A 200 -11.50 1.62 9.55
C THR A 200 -11.76 3.03 9.03
N PHE A 201 -12.23 3.15 7.79
CA PHE A 201 -12.75 4.40 7.26
C PHE A 201 -14.23 4.56 7.65
N SER A 202 -14.59 5.70 8.23
CA SER A 202 -16.00 6.15 8.39
C SER A 202 -16.38 7.09 7.24
N GLN A 203 -17.53 6.88 6.59
CA GLN A 203 -18.01 7.68 5.43
C GLN A 203 -19.50 8.01 5.54
N PHE A 204 -19.89 9.26 5.29
CA PHE A 204 -21.16 9.55 4.61
C PHE A 204 -21.11 10.80 3.73
N SER A 205 -22.04 10.80 2.78
CA SER A 205 -22.39 11.91 1.90
C SER A 205 -23.74 12.48 2.33
N ASP A 206 -23.77 13.77 2.62
CA ASP A 206 -24.96 14.58 2.48
C ASP A 206 -24.78 15.41 1.20
N THR A 207 -25.81 15.45 0.36
CA THR A 207 -25.84 16.27 -0.84
C THR A 207 -26.60 17.56 -0.53
N GLU A 208 -25.94 18.71 -0.57
CA GLU A 208 -26.61 19.99 -0.68
C GLU A 208 -26.18 20.67 -1.97
N SER A 209 -27.13 20.80 -2.89
CA SER A 209 -26.96 21.53 -4.14
C SER A 209 -27.00 23.04 -3.86
N TYR A 210 -26.00 23.77 -4.33
CA TYR A 210 -26.06 25.23 -4.43
C TYR A 210 -25.87 25.63 -5.89
N GLU A 211 -26.96 26.11 -6.50
CA GLU A 211 -26.92 26.79 -7.79
C GLU A 211 -26.26 28.15 -7.60
N PHE A 212 -25.16 28.40 -8.31
CA PHE A 212 -24.61 29.76 -8.41
C PHE A 212 -24.88 30.26 -9.83
N ALA A 213 -25.62 31.37 -9.91
CA ALA A 213 -26.12 31.94 -11.15
C ALA A 213 -25.00 32.45 -12.07
N ASN A 214 -25.29 32.40 -13.38
CA ASN A 214 -24.53 32.90 -14.53
C ASN A 214 -23.41 32.02 -15.11
N SER A 215 -23.67 30.73 -15.29
CA SER A 215 -23.16 29.99 -16.45
C SER A 215 -24.16 28.89 -16.82
N SER A 216 -24.25 28.48 -18.10
CA SER A 216 -25.08 27.34 -18.52
C SER A 216 -24.62 25.98 -17.93
N LEU A 217 -23.55 25.99 -17.14
CA LEU A 217 -23.03 24.85 -16.39
C LEU A 217 -23.61 24.85 -14.98
N GLN A 218 -24.42 23.84 -14.68
CA GLN A 218 -24.86 23.54 -13.32
C GLN A 218 -23.83 22.62 -12.65
N PHE A 219 -23.44 22.98 -11.43
CA PHE A 219 -22.48 22.23 -10.63
C PHE A 219 -23.14 21.76 -9.34
N GLU A 220 -22.98 20.48 -9.05
CA GLU A 220 -23.31 19.86 -7.78
C GLU A 220 -22.02 19.66 -6.98
N THR A 221 -22.06 19.97 -5.69
CA THR A 221 -20.91 19.82 -4.79
C THR A 221 -21.41 19.11 -3.55
N SER A 222 -20.81 17.97 -3.20
CA SER A 222 -21.17 17.24 -1.99
C SER A 222 -20.85 18.07 -0.74
N LYS A 223 -21.42 17.68 0.41
CA LYS A 223 -20.86 18.11 1.69
C LYS A 223 -19.42 17.62 1.83
N VAL A 224 -18.65 18.33 2.65
CA VAL A 224 -17.29 17.93 2.98
C VAL A 224 -17.38 16.70 3.87
N THR A 225 -16.80 15.59 3.41
CA THR A 225 -16.69 14.36 4.17
C THR A 225 -15.34 14.34 4.89
N VAL A 226 -15.34 14.08 6.20
CA VAL A 226 -14.11 13.83 6.95
C VAL A 226 -13.96 12.34 7.19
N ARG A 227 -12.77 11.82 6.91
CA ARG A 227 -12.40 10.47 7.30
C ARG A 227 -11.10 10.46 8.06
N VAL A 228 -10.92 9.46 8.90
CA VAL A 228 -9.70 9.29 9.68
C VAL A 228 -9.25 7.85 9.54
N TRP A 229 -7.94 7.66 9.45
CA TRP A 229 -7.26 6.38 9.49
C TRP A 229 -6.35 6.39 10.73
N GLY A 230 -6.60 5.49 11.68
CA GLY A 230 -6.22 5.75 13.07
C GLY A 230 -7.22 6.71 13.73
N ALA A 231 -7.22 6.75 15.06
CA ALA A 231 -8.23 7.33 15.94
C ALA A 231 -9.63 6.70 15.79
N THR A 232 -10.32 6.54 16.92
CA THR A 232 -11.60 5.81 16.99
C THR A 232 -12.84 6.68 16.70
N SER A 233 -12.65 7.97 16.45
CA SER A 233 -13.73 8.91 16.14
C SER A 233 -13.32 9.95 15.12
N VAL A 234 -14.32 10.46 14.41
CA VAL A 234 -14.15 11.53 13.43
C VAL A 234 -14.06 12.84 14.18
N GLU A 235 -12.89 13.46 14.14
CA GLU A 235 -12.51 14.58 15.02
C GLU A 235 -12.17 15.82 14.20
N ALA A 236 -12.33 17.00 14.78
CA ALA A 236 -11.72 18.21 14.21
C ALA A 236 -10.19 18.03 14.15
N LYS A 237 -9.51 18.75 13.27
CA LYS A 237 -8.04 18.64 13.10
C LYS A 237 -7.30 18.69 14.44
N ASP A 238 -7.66 19.63 15.31
CA ASP A 238 -6.99 19.81 16.60
C ASP A 238 -7.31 18.70 17.59
N GLU A 239 -8.52 18.15 17.56
CA GLU A 239 -8.92 17.00 18.39
C GLU A 239 -8.19 15.74 17.94
N PHE A 240 -8.10 15.52 16.63
CA PHE A 240 -7.36 14.42 16.03
C PHE A 240 -5.90 14.42 16.44
N LEU A 241 -5.24 15.59 16.35
CA LEU A 241 -3.85 15.73 16.78
C LEU A 241 -3.69 15.49 18.29
N LYS A 242 -4.58 16.05 19.12
CA LYS A 242 -4.57 15.82 20.58
C LYS A 242 -4.75 14.35 20.93
N LYS A 243 -5.61 13.64 20.21
CA LYS A 243 -5.89 12.23 20.47
C LYS A 243 -4.73 11.33 20.06
N LEU A 244 -4.13 11.58 18.90
CA LEU A 244 -2.92 10.86 18.50
C LEU A 244 -1.79 11.07 19.51
N ASP A 245 -1.65 12.26 20.09
CA ASP A 245 -0.64 12.53 21.11
C ASP A 245 -0.96 11.86 22.46
N ALA A 246 -2.24 11.83 22.85
CA ALA A 246 -2.66 11.36 24.17
C ALA A 246 -2.85 9.83 24.28
N ASP A 247 -3.22 9.14 23.19
CA ASP A 247 -3.60 7.72 23.23
C ASP A 247 -2.93 6.90 22.12
N HIS A 248 -2.01 6.01 22.50
CA HIS A 248 -1.34 5.10 21.55
C HIS A 248 -2.31 4.10 20.91
N ALA A 249 -3.46 3.79 21.54
CA ALA A 249 -4.49 2.93 20.94
C ALA A 249 -5.20 3.60 19.76
N ALA A 250 -5.05 4.91 19.61
CA ALA A 250 -5.50 5.64 18.43
C ALA A 250 -4.55 5.48 17.23
N TRP A 251 -3.39 4.84 17.37
CA TRP A 251 -2.45 4.73 16.25
C TRP A 251 -2.82 3.56 15.32
N ALA A 252 -2.73 3.80 14.02
CA ALA A 252 -2.83 2.78 12.98
C ALA A 252 -1.52 2.69 12.19
N PHE A 253 -1.35 1.59 11.45
CA PHE A 253 -0.34 1.52 10.39
C PHE A 253 -0.71 2.47 9.27
N ILE A 254 0.12 3.48 9.05
CA ILE A 254 -0.15 4.53 8.05
C ILE A 254 0.73 4.40 6.81
N ASP A 255 1.91 3.76 6.94
CA ASP A 255 2.81 3.59 5.80
C ASP A 255 3.83 2.45 5.98
N LYS A 256 4.37 2.02 4.84
CA LYS A 256 5.52 1.11 4.71
C LYS A 256 6.40 1.63 3.58
N ASP A 257 7.69 1.83 3.84
CA ASP A 257 8.67 2.24 2.82
C ASP A 257 9.03 1.09 1.85
N ILE A 258 8.05 0.61 1.07
CA ILE A 258 8.16 -0.57 0.19
C ILE A 258 9.06 -0.32 -1.03
N ASP A 259 9.56 0.90 -1.23
CA ASP A 259 10.41 1.24 -2.38
C ASP A 259 11.75 0.51 -2.39
N GLN A 260 12.12 -0.09 -1.26
CA GLN A 260 13.39 -0.78 -1.09
C GLN A 260 13.21 -2.29 -1.26
N LEU A 261 13.50 -2.81 -2.45
CA LEU A 261 13.42 -4.24 -2.79
C LEU A 261 14.22 -5.14 -1.82
N LYS A 262 15.29 -4.60 -1.22
CA LYS A 262 16.08 -5.28 -0.18
C LYS A 262 15.28 -5.59 1.09
N ASP A 263 14.22 -4.84 1.36
CA ASP A 263 13.41 -4.97 2.56
C ASP A 263 12.28 -5.99 2.39
N LEU A 264 12.07 -6.54 1.19
CA LEU A 264 11.22 -7.71 1.00
C LEU A 264 12.02 -8.97 1.23
N VAL A 265 11.61 -9.78 2.18
CA VAL A 265 12.24 -11.05 2.55
C VAL A 265 11.36 -12.19 2.08
N GLY A 266 11.90 -13.06 1.23
CA GLY A 266 11.18 -14.26 0.81
C GLY A 266 10.92 -15.19 1.99
N ILE A 267 9.72 -15.75 2.09
CA ILE A 267 9.34 -16.62 3.22
C ILE A 267 10.26 -17.86 3.33
N TRP A 268 10.74 -18.35 2.18
CA TRP A 268 11.72 -19.44 2.10
C TRP A 268 13.06 -19.09 2.77
N GLU A 269 13.46 -17.82 2.80
CA GLU A 269 14.68 -17.40 3.50
C GLU A 269 14.53 -17.53 5.01
N LEU A 270 13.35 -17.18 5.54
CA LEU A 270 13.04 -17.36 6.96
C LEU A 270 12.93 -18.84 7.32
N MET A 271 12.36 -19.66 6.42
CA MET A 271 12.26 -21.10 6.60
C MET A 271 13.64 -21.76 6.67
N ALA A 272 14.57 -21.38 5.79
CA ALA A 272 15.88 -22.04 5.71
C ALA A 272 16.78 -21.84 6.95
N ILE A 273 16.39 -20.96 7.88
CA ILE A 273 17.01 -20.85 9.21
C ILE A 273 16.84 -22.17 9.99
N ASP A 274 15.67 -22.80 9.88
CA ASP A 274 15.36 -24.08 10.50
C ASP A 274 15.83 -25.23 9.57
N ARG A 275 16.71 -26.11 10.08
CA ARG A 275 17.34 -27.17 9.27
C ARG A 275 16.33 -28.12 8.63
N ASP A 276 15.25 -28.45 9.33
CA ASP A 276 14.18 -29.34 8.86
C ASP A 276 13.33 -28.71 7.75
N LEU A 277 13.37 -27.37 7.62
CA LEU A 277 12.58 -26.63 6.63
C LEU A 277 13.34 -26.28 5.35
N LYS A 278 14.65 -26.58 5.24
CA LYS A 278 15.45 -26.25 4.04
C LYS A 278 14.91 -26.87 2.75
N LYS A 279 14.46 -28.13 2.80
CA LYS A 279 13.88 -28.82 1.64
C LYS A 279 12.52 -28.21 1.24
N PRO A 280 11.55 -28.04 2.17
CA PRO A 280 10.33 -27.27 1.90
C PRO A 280 10.58 -25.87 1.36
N ALA A 281 11.55 -25.14 1.92
CA ALA A 281 11.89 -23.77 1.51
C ALA A 281 12.34 -23.72 0.05
N LEU A 282 13.14 -24.69 -0.36
CA LEU A 282 13.58 -24.83 -1.75
C LEU A 282 12.39 -25.08 -2.69
N GLU A 283 11.46 -25.96 -2.32
CA GLU A 283 10.30 -26.28 -3.14
C GLU A 283 9.36 -25.08 -3.30
N ILE A 284 9.11 -24.35 -2.20
CA ILE A 284 8.32 -23.12 -2.20
C ILE A 284 8.97 -22.04 -3.08
N CYS A 285 10.29 -21.84 -2.95
CA CYS A 285 11.01 -20.87 -3.76
C CYS A 285 10.97 -21.24 -5.26
N LYS A 286 11.12 -22.52 -5.60
CA LYS A 286 11.00 -23.02 -6.99
C LYS A 286 9.61 -22.77 -7.56
N GLN A 287 8.58 -23.06 -6.79
CA GLN A 287 7.20 -22.85 -7.22
C GLN A 287 6.92 -21.36 -7.45
N TRP A 288 7.29 -20.49 -6.50
CA TRP A 288 7.15 -19.05 -6.65
C TRP A 288 7.91 -18.52 -7.87
N HIS A 289 9.16 -18.97 -8.07
CA HIS A 289 9.98 -18.56 -9.20
C HIS A 289 9.36 -18.99 -10.54
N THR A 290 8.79 -20.20 -10.62
CA THR A 290 8.14 -20.72 -11.82
C THR A 290 6.92 -19.88 -12.19
N THR A 291 6.02 -19.63 -11.24
CA THR A 291 4.83 -18.81 -11.45
C THR A 291 5.20 -17.37 -11.82
N SER A 292 6.13 -16.76 -11.08
CA SER A 292 6.51 -15.35 -11.28
C SER A 292 7.31 -15.14 -12.58
N SER A 293 8.03 -16.15 -13.07
CA SER A 293 8.71 -16.06 -14.38
C SER A 293 7.71 -15.95 -15.54
N GLY A 294 6.57 -16.65 -15.45
CA GLY A 294 5.48 -16.50 -16.41
C GLY A 294 4.92 -15.08 -16.40
N GLU A 295 4.70 -14.52 -15.21
CA GLU A 295 4.21 -13.15 -15.04
C GLU A 295 5.19 -12.09 -15.59
N VAL A 296 6.50 -12.25 -15.35
CA VAL A 296 7.52 -11.34 -15.91
C VAL A 296 7.47 -11.33 -17.45
N ALA A 297 7.28 -12.49 -18.08
CA ALA A 297 7.21 -12.60 -19.53
C ALA A 297 5.95 -11.90 -20.09
N GLU A 298 4.81 -12.04 -19.41
CA GLU A 298 3.57 -11.33 -19.76
C GLU A 298 3.73 -9.82 -19.61
N LEU A 299 4.24 -9.35 -18.46
CA LEU A 299 4.43 -7.92 -18.19
C LEU A 299 5.46 -7.26 -19.10
N ALA A 300 6.55 -7.97 -19.44
CA ALA A 300 7.57 -7.47 -20.35
C ALA A 300 7.04 -7.24 -21.78
N SER A 301 5.98 -7.97 -22.16
CA SER A 301 5.32 -7.81 -23.46
C SER A 301 4.33 -6.62 -23.51
N SER A 302 4.04 -6.00 -22.35
CA SER A 302 3.12 -4.89 -22.27
C SER A 302 3.69 -3.59 -22.87
N LYS A 303 2.78 -2.76 -23.37
CA LYS A 303 3.11 -1.45 -23.94
C LYS A 303 3.23 -0.35 -22.87
N THR A 304 2.73 -0.58 -21.67
CA THR A 304 2.73 0.44 -20.61
C THR A 304 4.09 0.48 -19.91
N ASP A 305 4.54 1.68 -19.55
CA ASP A 305 5.81 1.83 -18.81
C ASP A 305 5.70 1.35 -17.36
N GLU A 306 4.49 1.35 -16.80
CA GLU A 306 4.20 0.77 -15.48
C GLU A 306 4.46 -0.73 -15.46
N ASP A 307 3.94 -1.47 -16.44
CA ASP A 307 4.16 -2.93 -16.53
C ASP A 307 5.62 -3.26 -16.81
N LYS A 308 6.33 -2.45 -17.60
CA LYS A 308 7.78 -2.62 -17.81
C LYS A 308 8.59 -2.40 -16.53
N ASN A 309 8.23 -1.38 -15.74
CA ASN A 309 8.88 -1.13 -14.46
C ASN A 309 8.58 -2.25 -13.46
N ARG A 310 7.34 -2.75 -13.43
CA ARG A 310 6.95 -3.92 -12.66
C ARG A 310 7.73 -5.17 -13.07
N SER A 311 7.89 -5.42 -14.37
CA SER A 311 8.67 -6.53 -14.91
C SER A 311 10.14 -6.46 -14.46
N LYS A 312 10.76 -5.27 -14.51
CA LYS A 312 12.14 -5.07 -14.01
C LYS A 312 12.25 -5.35 -12.50
N TRP A 313 11.30 -4.84 -11.72
CA TRP A 313 11.27 -5.03 -10.27
C TRP A 313 11.09 -6.52 -9.91
N LEU A 314 10.13 -7.20 -10.54
CA LEU A 314 9.86 -8.62 -10.30
C LEU A 314 11.03 -9.50 -10.76
N LYS A 315 11.71 -9.12 -11.85
CA LYS A 315 12.94 -9.79 -12.29
C LYS A 315 14.07 -9.70 -11.25
N SER A 316 14.23 -8.56 -10.58
CA SER A 316 15.22 -8.43 -9.50
C SER A 316 14.89 -9.34 -8.31
N LEU A 317 13.61 -9.60 -8.01
CA LEU A 317 13.21 -10.59 -7.00
C LEU A 317 13.48 -12.02 -7.46
N LEU A 318 13.21 -12.34 -8.74
CA LEU A 318 13.51 -13.65 -9.32
C LEU A 318 15.01 -13.97 -9.23
N ASP A 319 15.88 -13.02 -9.56
CA ASP A 319 17.33 -13.20 -9.50
C ASP A 319 17.79 -13.52 -8.06
N ARG A 320 17.22 -12.85 -7.04
CA ARG A 320 17.46 -13.16 -5.63
C ARG A 320 16.95 -14.56 -5.25
N GLY A 321 15.73 -14.91 -5.68
CA GLY A 321 15.17 -16.24 -5.46
C GLY A 321 16.03 -17.34 -6.09
N LYS A 322 16.57 -17.10 -7.29
CA LYS A 322 17.47 -18.02 -7.98
C LYS A 322 18.78 -18.22 -7.20
N ALA A 323 19.39 -17.13 -6.74
CA ALA A 323 20.59 -17.20 -5.91
C ALA A 323 20.37 -17.99 -4.61
N PHE A 324 19.21 -17.83 -3.97
CA PHE A 324 18.81 -18.64 -2.82
C PHE A 324 18.69 -20.12 -3.16
N GLN A 325 18.00 -20.48 -4.26
CA GLN A 325 17.85 -21.87 -4.68
C GLN A 325 19.20 -22.56 -4.88
N ASP A 326 20.12 -21.88 -5.57
CA ASP A 326 21.44 -22.43 -5.88
C ASP A 326 22.27 -22.64 -4.58
N ALA A 327 22.20 -21.69 -3.63
CA ALA A 327 22.86 -21.80 -2.33
C ALA A 327 22.32 -22.97 -1.50
N ILE A 328 21.00 -23.06 -1.34
CA ILE A 328 20.36 -24.11 -0.53
C ILE A 328 20.53 -25.49 -1.16
N GLN A 329 20.43 -25.61 -2.48
CA GLN A 329 20.66 -26.88 -3.17
C GLN A 329 22.10 -27.38 -2.95
N LYS A 330 23.09 -26.48 -2.96
CA LYS A 330 24.48 -26.82 -2.66
C LYS A 330 24.65 -27.34 -1.24
N GLU A 331 24.05 -26.69 -0.24
CA GLU A 331 24.11 -27.11 1.16
C GLU A 331 23.47 -28.49 1.39
N ILE A 332 22.32 -28.75 0.75
CA ILE A 332 21.62 -30.04 0.82
C ILE A 332 22.52 -31.15 0.24
N ASN A 333 23.16 -30.90 -0.89
CA ASN A 333 24.04 -31.87 -1.54
C ASN A 333 25.28 -32.19 -0.69
N GLN A 334 25.90 -31.16 -0.08
CA GLN A 334 27.06 -31.33 0.81
C GLN A 334 26.71 -32.12 2.09
N SER A 335 25.51 -31.93 2.62
CA SER A 335 25.03 -32.66 3.81
C SER A 335 24.86 -34.16 3.53
N ASN A 336 24.50 -34.52 2.30
CA ASN A 336 24.32 -35.93 1.89
C ASN A 336 25.66 -36.64 1.58
N SER A 337 26.70 -35.91 1.18
CA SER A 337 28.02 -36.50 0.89
C SER A 337 28.85 -36.78 2.15
N GLY A 338 28.56 -36.13 3.29
CA GLY A 338 29.29 -36.32 4.55
C GLY A 338 28.91 -37.56 5.36
N THR A 339 27.82 -38.24 5.02
CA THR A 339 27.31 -39.44 5.71
C THR A 339 27.83 -40.77 5.14
N GLY A 340 28.78 -40.73 4.19
CA GLY A 340 29.27 -41.91 3.45
C GLY A 340 30.45 -42.68 4.06
N ASP A 341 31.22 -42.09 4.98
CA ASP A 341 32.47 -42.69 5.49
C ASP A 341 32.40 -42.97 7.00
N ASN A 342 31.76 -44.07 7.37
CA ASN A 342 32.10 -44.80 8.59
C ASN A 342 31.74 -46.29 8.41
N LYS A 343 32.57 -47.00 7.66
CA LYS A 343 32.66 -48.46 7.78
C LYS A 343 33.57 -48.78 8.97
N PRO A 344 33.07 -49.47 10.02
CA PRO A 344 33.97 -49.98 11.05
C PRO A 344 34.90 -51.02 10.43
N LYS A 345 36.20 -50.88 10.71
CA LYS A 345 37.21 -51.91 10.43
C LYS A 345 37.11 -53.04 11.44
#